data_AF-A0A2N9N3V6-F1
#
_entry.id   AF-A0A2N9N3V6-F1
#
_cell.length_a   1.000
_cell.length_b   1.000
_cell.length_c   1.000
_cell.angle_alpha   90.00
_cell.angle_beta   90.00
_cell.angle_gamma   90.00
#
_symmetry.space_group_name_H-M   'P 1'
#
loop_
_entity.id
_entity.type
_entity.pdbx_description
1 polymer ?
#
loop_
_entity_poly.entity_id
_entity_poly.type
_entity_poly.pdbx_seq_one_letter_code
_entity_poly.pdbx_strand_id
1 'polypeptide(L)'
;MIGLLARKTPLHKWWLDSEDGRSNSLSDHRAARRIVSLTLPALPLALWYLYHYTRTGYVFGNPEFFRYNVAATLSPTRSFLALAMRIWQIGGYLHLWVLTLGMLLAMWTLPPQRDSSSERPRIGIAVQMVFYVVVGTYVVAMALIGGAVLARYMLPAVPLVIIVSVSTLWRRLRFWSAAVGCVGLAFVAAWFWNPPYGFSPEDNLAYRDYVVLHEDGERFLEARYPMASVLTAWPASDELTRPWLGYITRPMRVVRIEDFSLDEVLSAADSRSNYGVALIFSTKYEPGPARWDHWRRWTELKTRFFGFHRDVQPTAAAQILGGHIVFSERRQGQWIAVIEMDRGEVQNAEVRMQQ
;
A
#
# COMPACT_ATOMS: atom_id res chain seq x y z
N MET A 1 -7.74 13.97 -62.90
CA MET A 1 -7.34 12.62 -63.35
C MET A 1 -6.07 12.22 -62.60
N ILE A 2 -6.21 11.82 -61.34
CA ILE A 2 -5.10 11.33 -60.50
C ILE A 2 -5.68 10.12 -59.78
N GLY A 3 -5.15 8.93 -60.05
CA GLY A 3 -5.68 7.69 -59.51
C GLY A 3 -4.60 6.63 -59.39
N LEU A 4 -4.68 5.89 -58.28
CA LEU A 4 -4.16 4.52 -58.05
C LEU A 4 -2.61 4.39 -58.04
N LEU A 5 -1.94 3.82 -57.02
CA LEU A 5 -2.29 2.76 -56.09
C LEU A 5 -1.52 2.93 -54.76
N ALA A 6 -2.26 3.18 -53.67
CA ALA A 6 -1.79 2.89 -52.33
C ALA A 6 -1.85 1.37 -52.12
N ARG A 7 -0.70 0.71 -51.98
CA ARG A 7 -0.61 -0.68 -51.52
C ARG A 7 -1.08 -0.74 -50.06
N LYS A 8 -2.35 -1.10 -49.86
CA LYS A 8 -2.86 -1.58 -48.57
C LYS A 8 -2.34 -2.98 -48.33
N THR A 9 -1.35 -3.14 -47.47
CA THR A 9 -0.97 -4.45 -46.92
C THR A 9 -2.00 -4.83 -45.86
N PRO A 10 -2.77 -5.92 -46.00
CA PRO A 10 -3.69 -6.33 -44.95
C PRO A 10 -2.92 -7.13 -43.88
N LEU A 11 -2.82 -6.58 -42.67
CA LEU A 11 -2.33 -7.22 -41.45
C LEU A 11 -3.17 -8.42 -40.97
N HIS A 12 -4.12 -8.92 -41.79
CA HIS A 12 -5.06 -9.98 -41.41
C HIS A 12 -4.63 -11.39 -41.87
N LYS A 13 -3.54 -11.52 -42.63
CA LYS A 13 -3.18 -12.80 -43.29
C LYS A 13 -2.20 -13.67 -42.50
N TRP A 14 -2.32 -13.70 -41.17
CA TRP A 14 -1.45 -14.50 -40.29
C TRP A 14 -2.15 -15.59 -39.48
N TRP A 15 -3.46 -15.80 -39.66
CA TRP A 15 -4.20 -16.68 -38.74
C TRP A 15 -5.10 -17.76 -39.34
N LEU A 16 -5.32 -17.82 -40.66
CA LEU A 16 -6.16 -18.85 -41.27
C LEU A 16 -5.63 -19.21 -42.66
N ASP A 17 -4.72 -20.18 -42.71
CA ASP A 17 -4.58 -21.13 -43.82
C ASP A 17 -3.93 -22.38 -43.22
N SER A 18 -4.79 -23.32 -42.85
CA SER A 18 -4.44 -24.63 -42.32
C SER A 18 -4.86 -25.69 -43.33
N GLU A 19 -4.16 -25.81 -44.44
CA GLU A 19 -4.20 -27.02 -45.28
C GLU A 19 -2.77 -27.30 -45.79
N ASP A 20 -2.20 -28.39 -45.28
CA ASP A 20 -1.24 -29.31 -45.92
C ASP A 20 -0.21 -29.87 -44.91
N GLY A 21 -0.14 -31.20 -44.86
CA GLY A 21 0.55 -32.03 -43.87
C GLY A 21 2.08 -31.92 -43.77
N ARG A 22 2.69 -30.83 -44.26
CA ARG A 22 4.10 -30.46 -44.00
C ARG A 22 4.25 -29.38 -42.92
N SER A 23 3.15 -28.88 -42.35
CA SER A 23 3.14 -27.74 -41.43
C SER A 23 3.48 -28.05 -39.97
N ASN A 24 3.36 -29.31 -39.52
CA ASN A 24 3.54 -29.67 -38.10
C ASN A 24 4.97 -29.43 -37.56
N SER A 25 6.02 -29.73 -38.33
CA SER A 25 7.39 -29.56 -37.80
C SER A 25 7.78 -28.07 -37.69
N LEU A 26 7.36 -27.23 -38.65
CA LEU A 26 7.64 -25.79 -38.65
C LEU A 26 6.78 -24.99 -37.66
N SER A 27 5.59 -25.48 -37.31
CA SER A 27 4.80 -24.94 -36.20
C SER A 27 5.41 -25.31 -34.85
N ASP A 28 5.87 -26.56 -34.69
CA ASP A 28 6.50 -27.04 -33.46
C ASP A 28 7.81 -26.30 -33.14
N HIS A 29 8.67 -26.07 -34.14
CA HIS A 29 9.91 -25.31 -33.92
C HIS A 29 9.64 -23.84 -33.57
N ARG A 30 8.60 -23.23 -34.14
CA ARG A 30 8.18 -21.86 -33.79
C ARG A 30 7.53 -21.80 -32.41
N ALA A 31 6.74 -22.80 -32.05
CA ALA A 31 6.14 -22.93 -30.72
C ALA A 31 7.22 -23.15 -29.65
N ALA A 32 8.16 -24.07 -29.88
CA ALA A 32 9.31 -24.31 -29.01
C ALA A 32 10.17 -23.06 -28.84
N ARG A 33 10.49 -22.35 -29.93
CA ARG A 33 11.26 -21.08 -29.86
C ARG A 33 10.52 -20.01 -29.07
N ARG A 34 9.18 -19.92 -29.21
CA ARG A 34 8.35 -19.01 -28.41
C ARG A 34 8.36 -19.39 -26.94
N ILE A 35 8.17 -20.66 -26.61
CA ILE A 35 8.21 -21.15 -25.22
C ILE A 35 9.56 -20.83 -24.59
N VAL A 36 10.67 -21.17 -25.26
CA VAL A 36 12.02 -20.85 -24.79
C VAL A 36 12.21 -19.34 -24.59
N SER A 37 11.71 -18.51 -25.53
CA SER A 37 11.82 -17.06 -25.37
C SER A 37 10.99 -16.51 -24.20
N LEU A 38 9.84 -17.12 -23.90
CA LEU A 38 8.97 -16.72 -22.78
C LEU A 38 9.48 -17.24 -21.43
N THR A 39 10.21 -18.35 -21.41
CA THR A 39 10.80 -18.93 -20.19
C THR A 39 12.22 -18.44 -19.92
N LEU A 40 12.89 -17.80 -20.88
CA LEU A 40 14.23 -17.23 -20.72
C LEU A 40 14.37 -16.34 -19.45
N PRO A 41 13.40 -15.48 -19.09
CA PRO A 41 13.47 -14.69 -17.85
C PRO A 41 13.47 -15.54 -16.57
N ALA A 42 13.07 -16.81 -16.62
CA ALA A 42 13.12 -17.69 -15.45
C ALA A 42 14.56 -18.09 -15.08
N LEU A 43 15.50 -18.07 -16.03
CA LEU A 43 16.91 -18.39 -15.76
C LEU A 43 17.59 -17.40 -14.81
N PRO A 44 17.60 -16.06 -15.06
CA PRO A 44 18.20 -15.12 -14.12
C PRO A 44 17.50 -15.17 -12.76
N LEU A 45 16.19 -15.42 -12.73
CA LEU A 45 15.44 -15.59 -11.48
C LEU A 45 15.87 -16.84 -10.71
N ALA A 46 16.04 -17.98 -11.39
CA ALA A 46 16.53 -19.22 -10.78
C ALA A 46 17.97 -19.07 -10.28
N LEU A 47 18.84 -18.42 -11.06
CA LEU A 47 20.22 -18.12 -10.67
C LEU A 47 20.25 -17.20 -9.44
N TRP A 48 19.36 -16.21 -9.36
CA TRP A 48 19.23 -15.34 -8.19
C TRP A 48 18.81 -16.13 -6.95
N TYR A 49 17.80 -16.99 -7.05
CA TYR A 49 17.36 -17.82 -5.93
C TYR A 49 18.43 -18.81 -5.46
N LEU A 50 19.18 -19.41 -6.40
CA LEU A 50 20.32 -20.26 -6.08
C LEU A 50 21.39 -19.46 -5.35
N TYR A 51 21.78 -18.30 -5.87
CA TYR A 51 22.73 -17.42 -5.22
C TYR A 51 22.28 -17.06 -3.81
N HIS A 52 21.03 -16.59 -3.65
CA HIS A 52 20.48 -16.23 -2.35
C HIS A 52 20.50 -17.42 -1.37
N TYR A 53 20.10 -18.60 -1.82
CA TYR A 53 20.17 -19.83 -1.02
C TYR A 53 21.58 -20.17 -0.59
N THR A 54 22.56 -20.14 -1.52
CA THR A 54 23.96 -20.42 -1.19
C THR A 54 24.56 -19.43 -0.20
N ARG A 55 24.04 -18.20 -0.13
CA ARG A 55 24.53 -17.14 0.77
C ARG A 55 23.84 -17.09 2.11
N THR A 56 22.56 -17.46 2.18
CA THR A 56 21.72 -17.23 3.36
C THR A 56 21.12 -18.51 3.95
N GLY A 57 21.15 -19.63 3.22
CA GLY A 57 20.46 -20.86 3.57
C GLY A 57 18.94 -20.84 3.29
N TYR A 58 18.40 -19.71 2.81
CA TYR A 58 16.97 -19.56 2.52
C TYR A 58 16.72 -19.28 1.05
N VAL A 59 15.65 -19.85 0.49
CA VAL A 59 15.28 -19.64 -0.92
C VAL A 59 14.45 -18.35 -1.08
N PHE A 60 13.49 -18.09 -0.20
CA PHE A 60 12.50 -17.02 -0.35
C PHE A 60 12.72 -15.83 0.60
N GLY A 61 13.97 -15.44 0.84
CA GLY A 61 14.30 -14.40 1.82
C GLY A 61 14.34 -14.91 3.27
N ASN A 62 14.32 -14.00 4.25
CA ASN A 62 14.35 -14.40 5.65
C ASN A 62 13.04 -15.14 6.05
N PRO A 63 13.06 -15.99 7.10
CA PRO A 63 11.89 -16.77 7.52
C PRO A 63 10.67 -15.91 7.84
N GLU A 64 10.88 -14.73 8.39
CA GLU A 64 9.82 -13.80 8.73
C GLU A 64 9.11 -13.24 7.48
N PHE A 65 9.86 -12.83 6.47
CA PHE A 65 9.34 -12.40 5.19
C PHE A 65 8.52 -13.51 4.55
N PHE A 66 9.01 -14.75 4.56
CA PHE A 66 8.25 -15.89 4.04
C PHE A 66 6.96 -16.13 4.81
N ARG A 67 7.02 -16.11 6.15
CA ARG A 67 5.85 -16.28 7.02
C ARG A 67 4.79 -15.23 6.71
N TYR A 68 5.19 -13.97 6.60
CA TYR A 68 4.28 -12.84 6.39
C TYR A 68 3.73 -12.77 4.96
N ASN A 69 4.57 -12.98 3.94
CA ASN A 69 4.21 -12.76 2.54
C ASN A 69 3.68 -13.98 1.80
N VAL A 70 3.93 -15.18 2.32
CA VAL A 70 3.57 -16.45 1.66
C VAL A 70 2.76 -17.34 2.59
N ALA A 71 3.30 -17.73 3.75
CA ALA A 71 2.61 -18.70 4.59
C ALA A 71 1.28 -18.17 5.15
N ALA A 72 1.27 -16.93 5.66
CA ALA A 72 0.09 -16.30 6.22
C ALA A 72 -0.98 -15.98 5.15
N THR A 73 -0.61 -15.88 3.87
CA THR A 73 -1.54 -15.56 2.77
C THR A 73 -2.33 -16.78 2.30
N LEU A 74 -1.89 -18.01 2.61
CA LEU A 74 -2.56 -19.26 2.24
C LEU A 74 -3.89 -19.50 2.96
N SER A 75 -4.32 -18.61 3.86
CA SER A 75 -5.66 -18.67 4.44
C SER A 75 -6.72 -18.27 3.41
N PRO A 76 -7.75 -19.11 3.16
CA PRO A 76 -8.85 -18.78 2.23
C PRO A 76 -9.59 -17.50 2.63
N THR A 77 -9.82 -17.31 3.93
CA THR A 77 -10.49 -16.12 4.46
C THR A 77 -9.68 -14.86 4.16
N ARG A 78 -8.37 -14.89 4.41
CA ARG A 78 -7.48 -13.77 4.09
C ARG A 78 -7.46 -13.48 2.60
N SER A 79 -7.35 -14.51 1.77
CA SER A 79 -7.36 -14.37 0.31
C SER A 79 -8.61 -13.67 -0.19
N PHE A 80 -9.79 -14.02 0.35
CA PHE A 80 -11.05 -13.36 0.00
C PHE A 80 -11.11 -11.90 0.47
N LEU A 81 -10.68 -11.61 1.70
CA LEU A 81 -10.62 -10.25 2.22
C LEU A 81 -9.62 -9.38 1.42
N ALA A 82 -8.46 -9.94 1.10
CA ALA A 82 -7.47 -9.30 0.24
C ALA A 82 -8.04 -9.02 -1.15
N LEU A 83 -8.74 -9.99 -1.75
CA LEU A 83 -9.40 -9.82 -3.04
C LEU A 83 -10.43 -8.67 -3.01
N ALA A 84 -11.27 -8.59 -1.98
CA ALA A 84 -12.22 -7.50 -1.82
C ALA A 84 -11.51 -6.13 -1.72
N MET A 85 -10.43 -6.05 -0.95
CA MET A 85 -9.60 -4.84 -0.87
C MET A 85 -8.93 -4.50 -2.20
N ARG A 86 -8.43 -5.49 -2.96
CA ARG A 86 -7.82 -5.26 -4.28
C ARG A 86 -8.84 -4.74 -5.29
N ILE A 87 -10.06 -5.28 -5.28
CA ILE A 87 -11.17 -4.78 -6.12
C ILE A 87 -11.49 -3.33 -5.78
N TRP A 88 -11.54 -2.98 -4.49
CA TRP A 88 -11.69 -1.59 -4.06
C TRP A 88 -10.52 -0.71 -4.50
N GLN A 89 -9.28 -1.21 -4.42
CA GLN A 89 -8.09 -0.48 -4.85
C GLN A 89 -8.10 -0.12 -6.34
N ILE A 90 -8.53 -1.04 -7.20
CA ILE A 90 -8.56 -0.79 -8.66
C ILE A 90 -9.77 0.03 -9.12
N GLY A 91 -10.84 0.09 -8.33
CA GLY A 91 -12.11 0.65 -8.78
C GLY A 91 -12.69 1.79 -7.93
N GLY A 92 -12.34 1.87 -6.65
CA GLY A 92 -12.94 2.81 -5.70
C GLY A 92 -11.97 3.80 -5.06
N TYR A 93 -10.72 3.37 -4.89
CA TYR A 93 -9.69 4.10 -4.17
C TYR A 93 -9.34 5.44 -4.80
N LEU A 94 -8.94 6.42 -3.98
CA LEU A 94 -8.66 7.81 -4.41
C LEU A 94 -9.80 8.41 -5.26
N HIS A 95 -11.05 8.20 -4.81
CA HIS A 95 -12.27 8.62 -5.50
C HIS A 95 -12.48 8.04 -6.91
N LEU A 96 -11.74 7.01 -7.33
CA LEU A 96 -12.00 6.30 -8.59
C LEU A 96 -13.39 5.67 -8.64
N TRP A 97 -14.08 5.51 -7.51
CA TRP A 97 -15.48 5.06 -7.48
C TRP A 97 -16.39 5.96 -8.33
N VAL A 98 -16.08 7.26 -8.47
CA VAL A 98 -16.83 8.18 -9.32
C VAL A 98 -16.74 7.74 -10.79
N LEU A 99 -15.56 7.32 -11.23
CA LEU A 99 -15.33 6.84 -12.59
C LEU A 99 -15.97 5.47 -12.82
N THR A 100 -15.79 4.52 -11.90
CA THR A 100 -16.30 3.16 -12.06
C THR A 100 -17.82 3.10 -11.95
N LEU A 101 -18.43 3.78 -10.97
CA LEU A 101 -19.88 3.89 -10.89
C LEU A 101 -20.44 4.69 -12.07
N GLY A 102 -19.79 5.79 -12.47
CA GLY A 102 -20.18 6.55 -13.65
C GLY A 102 -20.19 5.69 -14.92
N MET A 103 -19.16 4.86 -15.10
CA MET A 103 -19.08 3.88 -16.19
C MET A 103 -20.24 2.88 -16.13
N LEU A 104 -20.46 2.24 -14.97
CA LEU A 104 -21.52 1.23 -14.80
C LEU A 104 -22.91 1.80 -15.04
N LEU A 105 -23.19 2.99 -14.48
CA LEU A 105 -24.44 3.71 -14.68
C LEU A 105 -24.64 4.08 -16.15
N ALA A 106 -23.61 4.62 -16.81
CA ALA A 106 -23.68 4.92 -18.24
C ALA A 106 -23.95 3.66 -19.07
N MET A 107 -23.31 2.52 -18.72
CA MET A 107 -23.55 1.24 -19.37
C MET A 107 -24.99 0.75 -19.25
N TRP A 108 -25.57 0.92 -18.06
CA TRP A 108 -26.91 0.44 -17.75
C TRP A 108 -28.00 1.32 -18.36
N THR A 109 -27.82 2.65 -18.37
CA THR A 109 -28.91 3.59 -18.65
C THR A 109 -28.86 4.23 -20.03
N LEU A 110 -27.70 4.32 -20.67
CA LEU A 110 -27.53 5.12 -21.88
C LEU A 110 -27.13 4.27 -23.09
N PRO A 111 -27.79 4.46 -24.25
CA PRO A 111 -27.33 3.84 -25.50
C PRO A 111 -25.99 4.44 -25.96
N PRO A 112 -25.25 3.74 -26.84
CA PRO A 112 -24.08 4.31 -27.49
C PRO A 112 -24.44 5.59 -28.26
N GLN A 113 -23.62 6.63 -28.10
CA GLN A 113 -23.71 7.85 -28.89
C GLN A 113 -23.34 7.56 -30.34
N ARG A 114 -23.97 8.29 -31.26
CA ARG A 114 -23.70 8.22 -32.70
C ARG A 114 -23.00 9.50 -33.12
N ASP A 115 -21.86 9.37 -33.78
CA ASP A 115 -21.23 10.49 -34.46
C ASP A 115 -21.54 10.34 -35.96
N SER A 116 -22.19 11.33 -36.55
CA SER A 116 -22.71 11.35 -37.94
C SER A 116 -23.72 10.22 -38.26
N SER A 117 -23.26 9.00 -38.55
CA SER A 117 -24.08 7.85 -38.95
C SER A 117 -23.68 6.52 -38.32
N SER A 118 -22.56 6.47 -37.57
CA SER A 118 -22.09 5.26 -36.89
C SER A 118 -22.01 5.45 -35.39
N GLU A 119 -22.22 4.37 -34.63
CA GLU A 119 -21.97 4.40 -33.20
C GLU A 119 -20.50 4.66 -32.92
N ARG A 120 -20.22 5.43 -31.87
CA ARG A 120 -18.86 5.58 -31.37
C ARG A 120 -18.25 4.19 -31.13
N PRO A 121 -17.08 3.89 -31.73
CA PRO A 121 -16.49 2.58 -31.62
C PRO A 121 -16.17 2.24 -30.16
N ARG A 122 -16.27 0.96 -29.81
CA ARG A 122 -15.67 0.46 -28.56
C ARG A 122 -14.25 -0.01 -28.82
N ILE A 123 -13.44 -0.07 -27.77
CA ILE A 123 -12.27 -0.95 -27.78
C ILE A 123 -12.75 -2.35 -28.16
N GLY A 124 -12.07 -3.00 -29.11
CA GLY A 124 -12.47 -4.32 -29.61
C GLY A 124 -12.60 -5.33 -28.47
N ILE A 125 -13.60 -6.21 -28.52
CA ILE A 125 -13.86 -7.18 -27.44
C ILE A 125 -12.60 -7.99 -27.12
N ALA A 126 -11.85 -8.44 -28.13
CA ALA A 126 -10.61 -9.17 -27.93
C ALA A 126 -9.59 -8.40 -27.07
N VAL A 127 -9.46 -7.09 -27.30
CA VAL A 127 -8.55 -6.23 -26.53
C VAL A 127 -9.08 -6.00 -25.12
N GLN A 128 -10.39 -5.79 -24.95
CA GLN A 128 -11.00 -5.68 -23.62
C GLN A 128 -10.81 -6.96 -22.81
N MET A 129 -10.96 -8.13 -23.44
CA MET A 129 -10.71 -9.42 -22.81
C MET A 129 -9.25 -9.57 -22.38
N VAL A 130 -8.29 -9.13 -23.20
CA VAL A 130 -6.87 -9.11 -22.78
C VAL A 130 -6.69 -8.24 -21.53
N PHE A 131 -7.30 -7.05 -21.48
CA PHE A 131 -7.22 -6.19 -20.29
C PHE A 131 -7.85 -6.86 -19.08
N TYR A 132 -9.04 -7.46 -19.22
CA TYR A 132 -9.71 -8.14 -18.12
C TYR A 132 -8.94 -9.35 -17.61
N VAL A 133 -8.31 -10.14 -18.50
CA VAL A 133 -7.45 -11.25 -18.10
C VAL A 133 -6.23 -10.74 -17.37
N VAL A 134 -5.54 -9.72 -17.88
CA VAL A 134 -4.35 -9.15 -17.23
C VAL A 134 -4.71 -8.58 -15.84
N VAL A 135 -5.76 -7.77 -15.75
CA VAL A 135 -6.24 -7.21 -14.48
C VAL A 135 -6.67 -8.33 -13.53
N GLY A 136 -7.47 -9.28 -14.00
CA GLY A 136 -7.98 -10.38 -13.18
C GLY A 136 -6.86 -11.27 -12.64
N THR A 137 -5.95 -11.72 -13.50
CA THR A 137 -4.78 -12.50 -13.10
C THR A 137 -3.91 -11.74 -12.11
N TYR A 138 -3.66 -10.45 -12.35
CA TYR A 138 -2.83 -9.63 -11.47
C TYR A 138 -3.47 -9.40 -10.09
N VAL A 139 -4.77 -9.06 -10.06
CA VAL A 139 -5.55 -8.88 -8.83
C VAL A 139 -5.59 -10.18 -8.01
N VAL A 140 -5.84 -11.32 -8.66
CA VAL A 140 -5.83 -12.63 -8.00
C VAL A 140 -4.44 -12.96 -7.47
N ALA A 141 -3.39 -12.78 -8.29
CA ALA A 141 -2.01 -13.02 -7.87
C ALA A 141 -1.66 -12.17 -6.63
N MET A 142 -1.98 -10.88 -6.63
CA MET A 142 -1.71 -9.95 -5.52
C MET A 142 -2.66 -10.06 -4.32
N ALA A 143 -3.71 -10.89 -4.43
CA ALA A 143 -4.58 -11.27 -3.33
C ALA A 143 -4.09 -12.57 -2.66
N LEU A 144 -3.52 -13.49 -3.44
CA LEU A 144 -2.96 -14.75 -2.97
C LEU A 144 -1.51 -14.62 -2.46
N ILE A 145 -0.74 -13.72 -3.07
CA ILE A 145 0.68 -13.50 -2.83
C ILE A 145 0.89 -12.05 -2.43
N GLY A 146 1.72 -11.84 -1.40
CA GLY A 146 2.03 -10.50 -0.89
C GLY A 146 1.37 -10.25 0.46
N GLY A 147 2.22 -10.10 1.48
CA GLY A 147 1.80 -9.96 2.86
C GLY A 147 1.14 -8.60 3.12
N ALA A 148 1.58 -7.56 2.42
CA ALA A 148 1.06 -6.22 2.61
C ALA A 148 0.05 -5.84 1.51
N VAL A 149 -1.12 -5.37 1.91
CA VAL A 149 -2.23 -5.03 0.99
C VAL A 149 -2.22 -3.55 0.62
N LEU A 150 -1.07 -3.04 0.16
CA LEU A 150 -0.93 -1.61 -0.17
C LEU A 150 -1.47 -1.29 -1.57
N ALA A 151 -2.04 -0.09 -1.73
CA ALA A 151 -2.68 0.31 -2.97
C ALA A 151 -1.69 0.48 -4.13
N ARG A 152 -0.44 0.90 -3.84
CA ARG A 152 0.65 1.00 -4.82
C ARG A 152 0.90 -0.28 -5.63
N TYR A 153 0.59 -1.45 -5.05
CA TYR A 153 0.72 -2.70 -5.80
C TYR A 153 -0.28 -2.81 -6.93
N MET A 154 -1.38 -2.07 -6.93
CA MET A 154 -2.38 -2.10 -7.99
C MET A 154 -2.09 -1.15 -9.15
N LEU A 155 -0.99 -0.38 -9.10
CA LEU A 155 -0.60 0.57 -10.15
C LEU A 155 -0.51 -0.04 -11.57
N PRO A 156 -0.12 -1.32 -11.77
CA PRO A 156 -0.16 -1.92 -13.11
C PRO A 156 -1.59 -2.18 -13.65
N ALA A 157 -2.55 -2.41 -12.76
CA ALA A 157 -3.93 -2.75 -13.14
C ALA A 157 -4.84 -1.52 -13.27
N VAL A 158 -4.65 -0.51 -12.41
CA VAL A 158 -5.48 0.71 -12.35
C VAL A 158 -5.60 1.42 -13.70
N PRO A 159 -4.52 1.67 -14.48
CA PRO A 159 -4.61 2.34 -15.78
C PRO A 159 -5.49 1.59 -16.78
N LEU A 160 -5.45 0.26 -16.78
CA LEU A 160 -6.27 -0.56 -17.69
C LEU A 160 -7.76 -0.41 -17.37
N VAL A 161 -8.11 -0.39 -16.08
CA VAL A 161 -9.48 -0.12 -15.63
C VAL A 161 -9.91 1.29 -16.06
N ILE A 162 -9.07 2.30 -15.82
CA ILE A 162 -9.35 3.69 -16.22
C ILE A 162 -9.58 3.79 -17.73
N ILE A 163 -8.74 3.16 -18.57
CA ILE A 163 -8.89 3.18 -20.03
C ILE A 163 -10.24 2.61 -20.45
N VAL A 164 -10.64 1.46 -19.89
CA VAL A 164 -11.94 0.84 -20.19
C VAL A 164 -13.10 1.73 -19.73
N SER A 165 -12.99 2.31 -18.54
CA SER A 165 -14.03 3.20 -18.00
C SER A 165 -14.19 4.47 -18.82
N VAL A 166 -13.09 5.16 -19.15
CA VAL A 166 -13.11 6.38 -19.96
C VAL A 166 -13.58 6.10 -21.38
N SER A 167 -13.15 4.99 -22.01
CA SER A 167 -13.66 4.57 -23.32
C SER A 167 -15.17 4.36 -23.31
N THR A 168 -15.70 3.80 -22.23
CA THR A 168 -17.13 3.57 -22.06
C THR A 168 -17.90 4.88 -21.85
N LEU A 169 -17.38 5.80 -21.04
CA LEU A 169 -17.95 7.14 -20.86
C LEU A 169 -17.95 7.92 -22.18
N TRP A 170 -16.85 7.89 -22.93
CA TRP A 170 -16.77 8.51 -24.26
C TRP A 170 -17.83 7.97 -25.22
N ARG A 171 -18.04 6.64 -25.22
CA ARG A 171 -19.03 6.00 -26.08
C ARG A 171 -20.48 6.34 -25.70
N ARG A 172 -20.77 6.61 -24.43
CA ARG A 172 -22.17 6.69 -23.93
C ARG A 172 -22.63 8.08 -23.48
N LEU A 173 -21.70 8.93 -23.03
CA LEU A 173 -21.99 10.30 -22.60
C LEU A 173 -21.75 11.31 -23.70
N ARG A 174 -22.68 12.26 -23.85
CA ARG A 174 -22.49 13.43 -24.72
C ARG A 174 -21.38 14.33 -24.19
N PHE A 175 -21.42 14.67 -22.89
CA PHE A 175 -20.45 15.53 -22.21
C PHE A 175 -19.37 14.72 -21.47
N TRP A 176 -18.82 13.69 -22.13
CA TRP A 176 -17.84 12.79 -21.53
C TRP A 176 -16.59 13.52 -20.99
N SER A 177 -16.15 14.59 -21.67
CA SER A 177 -14.97 15.38 -21.24
C SER A 177 -15.21 16.07 -19.89
N ALA A 178 -16.42 16.59 -19.68
CA ALA A 178 -16.80 17.19 -18.39
C ALA A 178 -16.86 16.12 -17.30
N ALA A 179 -17.42 14.93 -17.61
CA ALA A 179 -17.44 13.81 -16.66
C ALA A 179 -16.03 13.37 -16.25
N VAL A 180 -15.10 13.25 -17.21
CA VAL A 180 -13.69 12.96 -16.93
C VAL A 180 -13.03 14.09 -16.14
N GLY A 181 -13.35 15.35 -16.43
CA GLY A 181 -12.92 16.51 -15.64
C GLY A 181 -13.37 16.41 -14.18
N CYS A 182 -14.64 16.07 -13.92
CA CYS A 182 -15.15 15.83 -12.57
C CYS A 182 -14.44 14.69 -11.87
N VAL A 183 -14.13 13.60 -12.57
CA VAL A 183 -13.33 12.48 -12.04
C VAL A 183 -11.93 12.96 -11.66
N GLY A 184 -11.28 13.76 -12.51
CA GLY A 184 -9.97 14.35 -12.22
C GLY A 184 -9.99 15.25 -10.98
N LEU A 185 -11.02 16.10 -10.85
CA LEU A 185 -11.22 16.92 -9.65
C LEU A 185 -11.46 16.06 -8.41
N ALA A 186 -12.26 15.00 -8.51
CA ALA A 186 -12.49 14.07 -7.41
C ALA A 186 -11.19 13.36 -6.98
N PHE A 187 -10.34 12.96 -7.93
CA PHE A 187 -9.04 12.37 -7.65
C PHE A 187 -8.10 13.35 -6.93
N VAL A 188 -8.00 14.60 -7.40
CA VAL A 188 -7.20 15.64 -6.73
C VAL A 188 -7.75 15.94 -5.34
N ALA A 189 -9.06 15.99 -5.18
CA ALA A 189 -9.73 16.13 -3.89
C ALA A 189 -9.35 15.00 -2.91
N ALA A 190 -9.21 13.76 -3.39
CA ALA A 190 -8.81 12.62 -2.57
C ALA A 190 -7.38 12.76 -1.99
N TRP A 191 -6.55 13.64 -2.54
CA TRP A 191 -5.22 13.90 -2.00
C TRP A 191 -5.26 14.61 -0.65
N PHE A 192 -6.28 15.43 -0.43
CA PHE A 192 -6.43 16.29 0.75
C PHE A 192 -7.46 15.78 1.75
N TRP A 193 -8.42 14.95 1.30
CA TRP A 193 -9.45 14.40 2.17
C TRP A 193 -9.22 12.94 2.47
N ASN A 194 -8.95 12.66 3.75
CA ASN A 194 -8.77 11.31 4.24
C ASN A 194 -10.10 10.54 4.26
N PRO A 195 -10.11 9.28 3.81
CA PRO A 195 -11.32 8.47 3.81
C PRO A 195 -11.75 8.11 5.26
N PRO A 196 -13.04 7.79 5.48
CA PRO A 196 -13.57 7.40 6.78
C PRO A 196 -13.22 5.95 7.17
N TYR A 197 -12.15 5.40 6.61
CA TYR A 197 -11.66 4.03 6.84
C TYR A 197 -10.13 4.03 6.94
N GLY A 198 -9.57 2.97 7.52
CA GLY A 198 -8.11 2.80 7.62
C GLY A 198 -7.47 2.72 6.24
N PHE A 199 -6.44 3.53 6.01
CA PHE A 199 -5.70 3.60 4.76
C PHE A 199 -4.22 3.83 5.06
N SER A 200 -3.33 3.62 4.10
CA SER A 200 -1.90 3.87 4.32
C SER A 200 -1.60 5.36 4.11
N PRO A 201 -0.96 6.08 5.06
CA PRO A 201 -0.68 7.50 4.90
C PRO A 201 0.06 7.85 3.60
N GLU A 202 0.89 6.92 3.10
CA GLU A 202 1.63 7.01 1.82
C GLU A 202 0.75 7.19 0.57
N ASP A 203 -0.55 6.91 0.66
CA ASP A 203 -1.45 6.90 -0.49
C ASP A 203 -1.95 8.32 -0.88
N ASN A 204 -1.81 9.31 0.01
CA ASN A 204 -2.19 10.70 -0.25
C ASN A 204 -1.28 11.69 0.51
N LEU A 205 -1.68 12.97 0.64
CA LEU A 205 -0.87 13.98 1.34
C LEU A 205 -0.86 13.82 2.87
N ALA A 206 -1.54 12.80 3.44
CA ALA A 206 -1.35 12.45 4.84
C ALA A 206 0.09 12.01 5.15
N TYR A 207 0.83 11.51 4.16
CA TYR A 207 2.26 11.22 4.32
C TYR A 207 3.10 12.49 4.56
N ARG A 208 2.71 13.63 3.96
CA ARG A 208 3.35 14.91 4.28
C ARG A 208 3.11 15.26 5.75
N ASP A 209 1.89 15.13 6.22
CA ASP A 209 1.54 15.41 7.62
C ASP A 209 2.30 14.47 8.58
N TYR A 210 2.49 13.20 8.19
CA TYR A 210 3.32 12.23 8.90
C TYR A 210 4.76 12.72 9.03
N VAL A 211 5.40 13.08 7.92
CA VAL A 211 6.80 13.55 7.90
C VAL A 211 6.97 14.79 8.76
N VAL A 212 6.06 15.77 8.65
CA VAL A 212 6.15 17.01 9.44
C VAL A 212 5.95 16.74 10.94
N LEU A 213 5.00 15.86 11.32
CA LEU A 213 4.82 15.46 12.71
C LEU A 213 6.11 14.83 13.28
N HIS A 214 6.73 13.93 12.52
CA HIS A 214 7.97 13.28 12.92
C HIS A 214 9.13 14.27 13.02
N GLU A 215 9.29 15.16 12.04
CA GLU A 215 10.30 16.23 12.07
C GLU A 215 10.15 17.13 13.30
N ASP A 216 8.93 17.57 13.62
CA ASP A 216 8.66 18.44 14.76
C ASP A 216 8.92 17.71 16.10
N GLY A 217 8.48 16.45 16.23
CA GLY A 217 8.70 15.64 17.43
C GLY A 217 10.16 15.24 17.66
N GLU A 218 10.87 14.87 16.61
CA GLU A 218 12.29 14.49 16.70
C GLU A 218 13.19 15.70 16.90
N ARG A 219 12.88 16.85 16.30
CA ARG A 219 13.58 18.11 16.58
C ARG A 219 13.42 18.53 18.03
N PHE A 220 12.22 18.41 18.59
CA PHE A 220 12.00 18.66 20.02
C PHE A 220 12.82 17.71 20.89
N LEU A 221 12.80 16.42 20.55
CA LEU A 221 13.52 15.39 21.27
C LEU A 221 15.05 15.60 21.25
N GLU A 222 15.62 15.89 20.08
CA GLU A 222 17.05 16.16 19.90
C GLU A 222 17.47 17.42 20.68
N ALA A 223 16.66 18.47 20.64
CA ALA A 223 16.95 19.73 21.33
C ALA A 223 16.91 19.60 22.87
N ARG A 224 15.94 18.85 23.40
CA ARG A 224 15.70 18.74 24.85
C ARG A 224 16.46 17.59 25.51
N TYR A 225 16.66 16.48 24.80
CA TYR A 225 17.20 15.23 25.33
C TYR A 225 18.30 14.59 24.44
N PRO A 226 19.32 15.34 24.01
CA PRO A 226 20.27 14.88 22.99
C PRO A 226 21.05 13.60 23.37
N MET A 227 21.23 13.33 24.66
CA MET A 227 22.00 12.19 25.18
C MET A 227 21.13 11.10 25.81
N ALA A 228 19.80 11.22 25.77
CA ALA A 228 18.91 10.23 26.36
C ALA A 228 18.82 8.96 25.51
N SER A 229 18.58 7.82 26.17
CA SER A 229 18.12 6.61 25.50
C SER A 229 16.60 6.73 25.27
N VAL A 230 16.19 6.65 24.01
CA VAL A 230 14.83 6.87 23.55
C VAL A 230 14.15 5.52 23.24
N LEU A 231 13.03 5.24 23.90
CA LEU A 231 12.16 4.12 23.54
C LEU A 231 11.30 4.50 22.32
N THR A 232 11.36 3.73 21.23
CA THR A 232 10.47 3.93 20.08
C THR A 232 10.38 2.70 19.17
N ALA A 233 9.43 2.72 18.24
CA ALA A 233 9.23 1.68 17.22
C ALA A 233 9.79 2.11 15.85
N TRP A 234 9.77 1.20 14.87
CA TRP A 234 10.04 1.57 13.48
C TRP A 234 8.84 2.34 12.87
N PRO A 235 9.04 3.41 12.07
CA PRO A 235 10.31 3.87 11.50
C PRO A 235 11.13 4.84 12.33
N ALA A 236 10.58 5.44 13.39
CA ALA A 236 11.29 6.44 14.21
C ALA A 236 12.63 5.95 14.78
N SER A 237 12.76 4.64 15.02
CA SER A 237 14.06 4.06 15.39
C SER A 237 15.16 4.25 14.33
N ASP A 238 14.83 4.17 13.04
CA ASP A 238 15.78 4.49 11.95
C ASP A 238 15.94 6.01 11.81
N GLU A 239 14.87 6.78 11.95
CA GLU A 239 14.88 8.25 11.88
C GLU A 239 15.86 8.84 12.92
N LEU A 240 15.79 8.36 14.17
CA LEU A 240 16.66 8.77 15.29
C LEU A 240 18.08 8.19 15.27
N THR A 241 18.37 7.18 14.45
CA THR A 241 19.72 6.58 14.37
C THR A 241 20.49 6.99 13.13
N ARG A 242 19.80 7.53 12.11
CA ARG A 242 20.36 7.79 10.77
C ARG A 242 20.16 9.26 10.37
N PRO A 243 21.10 10.16 10.74
CA PRO A 243 20.97 11.60 10.46
C PRO A 243 20.78 11.98 8.99
N TRP A 244 21.25 11.14 8.06
CA TRP A 244 21.09 11.39 6.61
C TRP A 244 19.64 11.26 6.13
N LEU A 245 18.70 10.78 6.97
CA LEU A 245 17.27 10.84 6.69
C LEU A 245 16.69 12.24 6.88
N GLY A 246 17.38 13.15 7.57
CA GLY A 246 17.04 14.56 7.68
C GLY A 246 16.15 14.95 8.87
N TYR A 247 15.71 14.00 9.70
CA TYR A 247 14.90 14.27 10.89
C TYR A 247 15.69 14.80 12.09
N ILE A 248 16.94 14.35 12.22
CA ILE A 248 17.86 14.72 13.29
C ILE A 248 19.24 15.05 12.72
N THR A 249 20.03 15.82 13.48
CA THR A 249 21.40 16.18 13.07
C THR A 249 22.47 15.24 13.62
N ARG A 250 22.20 14.55 14.73
CA ARG A 250 23.14 13.64 15.40
C ARG A 250 22.45 12.35 15.85
N PRO A 251 23.07 11.16 15.65
CA PRO A 251 22.45 9.90 16.04
C PRO A 251 22.16 9.85 17.54
N MET A 252 20.96 9.42 17.90
CA MET A 252 20.53 9.21 19.28
C MET A 252 20.59 7.73 19.67
N ARG A 253 20.58 7.44 20.98
CA ARG A 253 20.50 6.05 21.46
C ARG A 253 19.04 5.62 21.46
N VAL A 254 18.74 4.52 20.78
CA VAL A 254 17.38 4.00 20.66
C VAL A 254 17.24 2.63 21.32
N VAL A 255 16.22 2.49 22.16
CA VAL A 255 15.68 1.21 22.63
C VAL A 255 14.48 0.89 21.75
N ARG A 256 14.63 -0.12 20.89
CA ARG A 256 13.63 -0.47 19.89
C ARG A 256 12.60 -1.44 20.46
N ILE A 257 11.33 -1.14 20.24
CA ILE A 257 10.19 -2.06 20.39
C ILE A 257 9.56 -2.30 19.01
N GLU A 258 8.72 -3.33 18.89
CA GLU A 258 8.14 -3.69 17.59
C GLU A 258 7.00 -2.76 17.19
N ASP A 259 6.09 -2.46 18.11
CA ASP A 259 4.97 -1.55 17.92
C ASP A 259 4.52 -0.93 19.26
N PHE A 260 3.45 -0.12 19.23
CA PHE A 260 2.86 0.49 20.44
C PHE A 260 1.59 -0.24 20.89
N SER A 261 1.48 -1.55 20.64
CA SER A 261 0.43 -2.37 21.22
C SER A 261 0.55 -2.42 22.74
N LEU A 262 -0.57 -2.74 23.42
CA LEU A 262 -0.59 -2.80 24.88
C LEU A 262 0.46 -3.78 25.44
N ASP A 263 0.61 -4.94 24.81
CA ASP A 263 1.53 -5.99 25.27
C ASP A 263 3.00 -5.52 25.17
N GLU A 264 3.38 -4.88 24.06
CA GLU A 264 4.73 -4.31 23.88
C GLU A 264 5.00 -3.13 24.83
N VAL A 265 4.02 -2.24 25.04
CA VAL A 265 4.17 -1.11 25.96
C VAL A 265 4.28 -1.59 27.42
N LEU A 266 3.54 -2.63 27.80
CA LEU A 266 3.68 -3.27 29.11
C LEU A 266 5.05 -3.94 29.28
N SER A 267 5.51 -4.69 28.27
CA SER A 267 6.85 -5.29 28.30
C SER A 267 7.95 -4.23 28.39
N ALA A 268 7.79 -3.10 27.69
CA ALA A 268 8.71 -1.97 27.79
C ALA A 268 8.68 -1.32 29.19
N ALA A 269 7.54 -1.30 29.87
CA ALA A 269 7.41 -0.79 31.22
C ALA A 269 8.19 -1.62 32.26
N ASP A 270 8.39 -2.91 32.02
CA ASP A 270 9.24 -3.76 32.87
C ASP A 270 10.74 -3.42 32.74
N SER A 271 11.12 -2.76 31.64
CA SER A 271 12.49 -2.39 31.30
C SER A 271 12.77 -0.88 31.38
N ARG A 272 12.03 -0.15 32.24
CA ARG A 272 12.13 1.32 32.41
C ARG A 272 13.54 1.85 32.68
N SER A 273 14.43 1.05 33.25
CA SER A 273 15.82 1.46 33.51
C SER A 273 16.65 1.67 32.23
N ASN A 274 16.21 1.13 31.09
CA ASN A 274 16.96 1.14 29.84
C ASN A 274 16.76 2.42 29.01
N TYR A 275 15.73 3.21 29.31
CA TYR A 275 15.39 4.43 28.57
C TYR A 275 14.98 5.56 29.51
N GLY A 276 15.23 6.80 29.11
CA GLY A 276 14.85 7.99 29.88
C GLY A 276 13.67 8.76 29.29
N VAL A 277 13.40 8.53 28.00
CA VAL A 277 12.36 9.22 27.23
C VAL A 277 11.75 8.21 26.26
N ALA A 278 10.47 8.35 25.95
CA ALA A 278 9.80 7.57 24.91
C ALA A 278 9.28 8.51 23.81
N LEU A 279 9.55 8.17 22.55
CA LEU A 279 8.95 8.81 21.38
C LEU A 279 7.90 7.84 20.83
N ILE A 280 6.64 8.19 21.00
CA ILE A 280 5.50 7.38 20.55
C ILE A 280 4.74 8.13 19.45
N PHE A 281 4.17 7.40 18.51
CA PHE A 281 3.44 7.97 17.39
C PHE A 281 2.36 7.00 16.90
N SER A 282 1.43 7.51 16.09
CA SER A 282 0.46 6.65 15.41
C SER A 282 1.14 5.85 14.29
N THR A 283 1.29 4.53 14.47
CA THR A 283 1.85 3.62 13.45
C THR A 283 0.88 3.44 12.27
N LYS A 284 -0.41 3.64 12.52
CA LYS A 284 -1.48 3.48 11.53
C LYS A 284 -2.40 4.67 11.54
N TYR A 285 -2.94 4.99 10.37
CA TYR A 285 -4.03 5.96 10.28
C TYR A 285 -5.29 5.39 10.95
N GLU A 286 -5.70 6.02 12.04
CA GLU A 286 -7.00 5.77 12.66
C GLU A 286 -7.96 6.90 12.28
N PRO A 287 -8.96 6.65 11.41
CA PRO A 287 -10.04 7.61 11.27
C PRO A 287 -10.66 7.79 12.66
N GLY A 288 -10.86 9.05 13.08
CA GLY A 288 -11.60 9.36 14.32
C GLY A 288 -12.93 8.59 14.38
N PRO A 289 -13.55 8.42 15.56
CA PRO A 289 -14.48 7.33 15.89
C PRO A 289 -15.46 6.98 14.76
N ALA A 290 -15.03 6.10 13.85
CA ALA A 290 -15.84 5.68 12.73
C ALA A 290 -16.86 4.67 13.25
N ARG A 291 -18.09 4.72 12.73
CA ARG A 291 -19.16 3.79 13.13
C ARG A 291 -18.74 2.31 12.99
N TRP A 292 -17.79 2.02 12.10
CA TRP A 292 -17.33 0.67 11.79
C TRP A 292 -16.15 0.24 12.66
N ASP A 293 -15.50 1.17 13.37
CA ASP A 293 -14.38 0.89 14.27
C ASP A 293 -14.84 0.12 15.53
N HIS A 294 -16.14 0.18 15.83
CA HIS A 294 -16.79 -0.57 16.91
C HIS A 294 -17.11 -2.02 16.52
N TRP A 295 -16.94 -2.41 15.25
CA TRP A 295 -17.28 -3.74 14.80
C TRP A 295 -16.18 -4.74 15.20
N ARG A 296 -16.36 -5.37 16.36
CA ARG A 296 -15.40 -6.32 16.96
C ARG A 296 -14.89 -7.39 15.99
N ARG A 297 -15.80 -8.02 15.23
CA ARG A 297 -15.42 -9.05 14.24
C ARG A 297 -14.50 -8.51 13.15
N TRP A 298 -14.72 -7.27 12.70
CA TRP A 298 -13.83 -6.65 11.72
C TRP A 298 -12.45 -6.39 12.31
N THR A 299 -12.39 -5.90 13.56
CA THR A 299 -11.12 -5.72 14.27
C THR A 299 -10.38 -7.03 14.47
N GLU A 300 -11.06 -8.10 14.90
CA GLU A 300 -10.47 -9.44 15.03
C GLU A 300 -9.92 -9.98 13.71
N LEU A 301 -10.65 -9.82 12.61
CA LEU A 301 -10.18 -10.22 11.28
C LEU A 301 -8.94 -9.43 10.85
N LYS A 302 -8.94 -8.11 11.09
CA LYS A 302 -7.77 -7.26 10.82
C LYS A 302 -6.56 -7.67 11.65
N THR A 303 -6.74 -7.94 12.94
CA THR A 303 -5.65 -8.35 13.84
C THR A 303 -5.07 -9.68 13.41
N ARG A 304 -5.94 -10.68 13.18
CA ARG A 304 -5.51 -12.03 12.82
C ARG A 304 -4.84 -12.11 11.45
N PHE A 305 -5.40 -11.43 10.44
CA PHE A 305 -4.98 -11.62 9.06
C PHE A 305 -4.14 -10.50 8.48
N PHE A 306 -4.16 -9.30 9.05
CA PHE A 306 -3.44 -8.14 8.51
C PHE A 306 -2.50 -7.48 9.53
N GLY A 307 -2.24 -8.13 10.67
CA GLY A 307 -1.33 -7.62 11.70
C GLY A 307 -1.79 -6.29 12.28
N PHE A 308 -3.11 -6.08 12.38
CA PHE A 308 -3.66 -4.87 12.98
C PHE A 308 -3.55 -4.92 14.50
N HIS A 309 -2.76 -4.01 15.07
CA HIS A 309 -2.80 -3.61 16.47
C HIS A 309 -3.42 -2.22 16.55
N ARG A 310 -3.96 -1.90 17.74
CA ARG A 310 -4.35 -0.55 18.09
C ARG A 310 -3.26 0.04 18.96
N ASP A 311 -2.71 1.18 18.58
CA ASP A 311 -1.69 1.84 19.37
C ASP A 311 -2.31 2.36 20.67
N VAL A 312 -1.58 2.21 21.77
CA VAL A 312 -1.96 2.82 23.04
C VAL A 312 -1.91 4.34 22.89
N GLN A 313 -2.99 5.02 23.28
CA GLN A 313 -3.08 6.48 23.22
C GLN A 313 -1.99 7.13 24.10
N PRO A 314 -1.47 8.31 23.73
CA PRO A 314 -0.34 8.94 24.43
C PRO A 314 -0.50 9.05 25.94
N THR A 315 -1.69 9.41 26.40
CA THR A 315 -2.00 9.57 27.82
C THR A 315 -1.95 8.26 28.58
N ALA A 316 -2.48 7.17 28.01
CA ALA A 316 -2.42 5.85 28.59
C ALA A 316 -1.00 5.28 28.55
N ALA A 317 -0.26 5.51 27.45
CA ALA A 317 1.13 5.09 27.33
C ALA A 317 2.01 5.79 28.38
N ALA A 318 1.83 7.09 28.61
CA ALA A 318 2.55 7.82 29.66
C ALA A 318 2.29 7.24 31.06
N GLN A 319 1.02 6.91 31.37
CA GLN A 319 0.67 6.28 32.64
C GLN A 319 1.30 4.89 32.80
N ILE A 320 1.26 4.06 31.75
CA ILE A 320 1.82 2.70 31.78
C ILE A 320 3.34 2.74 31.87
N LEU A 321 4.00 3.66 31.19
CA LEU A 321 5.46 3.80 31.22
C LEU A 321 5.95 4.51 32.50
N GLY A 322 5.06 5.12 33.29
CA GLY A 322 5.43 5.83 34.51
C GLY A 322 6.14 7.15 34.22
N GLY A 323 5.58 7.94 33.30
CA GLY A 323 6.09 9.23 32.92
C GLY A 323 4.99 10.22 32.57
N HIS A 324 5.38 11.38 32.04
CA HIS A 324 4.47 12.44 31.67
C HIS A 324 4.78 12.99 30.27
N ILE A 325 3.75 13.46 29.58
CA ILE A 325 3.87 13.97 28.20
C ILE A 325 4.48 15.37 28.24
N VAL A 326 5.63 15.55 27.61
CA VAL A 326 6.34 16.84 27.52
C VAL A 326 6.15 17.52 26.16
N PHE A 327 5.81 16.75 25.14
CA PHE A 327 5.45 17.25 23.81
C PHE A 327 4.38 16.34 23.21
N SER A 328 3.38 16.92 22.57
CA SER A 328 2.42 16.17 21.77
C SER A 328 1.89 17.04 20.65
N GLU A 329 1.77 16.44 19.48
CA GLU A 329 1.20 17.08 18.31
C GLU A 329 0.25 16.11 17.59
N ARG A 330 -0.80 16.66 16.98
CA ARG A 330 -1.81 15.90 16.24
C ARG A 330 -2.14 16.60 14.93
N ARG A 331 -2.12 15.86 13.82
CA ARG A 331 -2.52 16.35 12.49
C ARG A 331 -3.38 15.33 11.76
N GLN A 332 -4.57 15.75 11.35
CA GLN A 332 -5.50 15.02 10.49
C GLN A 332 -5.81 13.55 10.84
N GLY A 333 -5.68 13.14 12.10
CA GLY A 333 -5.90 11.74 12.53
C GLY A 333 -4.62 10.98 12.91
N GLN A 334 -3.46 11.59 12.68
CA GLN A 334 -2.15 11.11 13.11
C GLN A 334 -1.66 11.91 14.32
N TRP A 335 -0.79 11.33 15.13
CA TRP A 335 -0.24 11.96 16.32
C TRP A 335 1.18 11.49 16.62
N ILE A 336 1.92 12.33 17.35
CA ILE A 336 3.23 12.04 17.92
C ILE A 336 3.28 12.61 19.34
N ALA A 337 4.00 11.95 20.23
CA ALA A 337 4.22 12.44 21.58
C ALA A 337 5.59 12.01 22.12
N VAL A 338 6.18 12.89 22.92
CA VAL A 338 7.39 12.63 23.70
C VAL A 338 6.99 12.53 25.16
N ILE A 339 7.34 11.41 25.78
CA ILE A 339 7.06 11.12 27.19
C ILE A 339 8.39 11.12 27.94
N GLU A 340 8.53 12.01 28.92
CA GLU A 340 9.65 11.99 29.86
C GLU A 340 9.33 10.99 30.98
N MET A 341 10.27 10.08 31.24
CA MET A 341 10.10 9.11 32.34
C MET A 341 10.38 9.81 33.68
N ASP A 342 9.54 9.55 34.67
CA ASP A 342 9.78 10.04 36.02
C ASP A 342 10.96 9.23 36.59
N ARG A 343 12.18 9.76 36.49
CA ARG A 343 13.35 9.16 37.14
C ARG A 343 13.04 9.13 38.63
N GLY A 344 12.91 7.93 39.19
CA GLY A 344 12.50 7.73 40.57
C GLY A 344 13.14 8.74 41.51
N GLU A 345 12.30 9.55 42.17
CA GLU A 345 12.65 10.48 43.25
C GLU A 345 13.37 9.80 44.44
N VAL A 346 13.60 8.49 44.38
CA VAL A 346 14.26 7.68 45.41
C VAL A 346 15.74 8.06 45.61
N GLN A 347 16.45 8.55 44.58
CA GLN A 347 17.86 8.96 44.76
C GLN A 347 18.05 10.28 45.50
N ASN A 348 17.05 11.18 45.50
CA ASN A 348 17.15 12.45 46.23
C ASN A 348 16.67 12.33 47.69
N ALA A 349 15.84 11.34 48.01
CA ALA A 349 15.41 11.08 49.38
C ALA A 349 16.52 10.44 50.22
N GLU A 350 17.32 9.52 49.66
CA GLU A 350 18.46 8.92 50.37
C GLU A 350 19.58 9.93 50.68
N VAL A 351 19.85 10.88 49.77
CA VAL A 351 20.86 11.93 50.00
C VAL A 351 20.41 12.95 51.05
N ARG A 352 19.09 13.17 51.19
CA ARG A 352 18.52 14.05 52.24
C ARG A 352 18.36 13.40 53.61
N MET A 353 18.39 12.07 53.70
CA MET A 353 18.40 11.36 54.98
C MET A 353 19.81 11.06 55.50
N GLN A 354 20.85 11.32 54.69
CA GLN A 354 22.26 11.18 55.07
C GLN A 354 22.96 12.54 55.35
N GLN A 355 22.21 13.64 55.29
CA GLN A 355 22.60 14.95 55.82
C GLN A 355 21.78 15.25 57.07
#